data_AF-A0A9W8AP68-F1
#
_entry.id   AF-A0A9W8AP68-F1
#
_cell.length_a   1.000
_cell.length_b   1.000
_cell.length_c   1.000
_cell.angle_alpha   90.00
_cell.angle_beta   90.00
_cell.angle_gamma   90.00
#
_symmetry.space_group_name_H-M   'P 1'
#
loop_
_entity.id
_entity.type
_entity.pdbx_description
1 polymer ?
#
loop_
_entity_poly.entity_id
_entity_poly.type
_entity_poly.pdbx_seq_one_letter_code
_entity_poly.pdbx_strand_id
1 'polypeptide(L)'
;MRLLTHNMLQCHVKTCTDPALNFPLQLKDIELEQVETDRNDDLLLNLLQKVDWNALKATVVELGVVDFPQEIPENPQNDESFMQKFHEILMEVSPYDYN
;
A
#
# COMPACT_ATOMS: atom_id res chain seq x y z
N MET A 1 7.43 8.02 4.54
CA MET A 1 7.50 6.55 4.30
C MET A 1 6.35 6.18 3.38
N ARG A 2 6.57 5.51 2.24
CA ARG A 2 5.51 5.21 1.25
C ARG A 2 4.67 4.00 1.71
N LEU A 3 3.41 3.87 1.27
CA LEU A 3 2.57 2.71 1.61
C LEU A 3 3.17 1.37 1.18
N LEU A 4 4.02 1.34 0.14
CA LEU A 4 4.85 0.19 -0.20
C LEU A 4 5.65 -0.33 1.00
N THR A 5 6.30 0.57 1.72
CA THR A 5 7.11 0.22 2.88
C THR A 5 6.23 -0.28 4.01
N HIS A 6 5.11 0.39 4.29
CA HIS A 6 4.15 -0.06 5.31
C HIS A 6 3.67 -1.49 5.06
N ASN A 7 3.35 -1.83 3.81
CA ASN A 7 2.91 -3.17 3.43
C ASN A 7 4.00 -4.26 3.58
N MET A 8 5.24 -3.87 3.87
CA MET A 8 6.36 -4.79 4.17
C MET A 8 6.78 -4.78 5.64
N LEU A 9 6.17 -3.95 6.49
CA LEU A 9 6.53 -3.81 7.91
C LEU A 9 5.64 -4.68 8.79
N GLN A 10 6.26 -5.39 9.73
CA GLN A 10 5.59 -6.25 10.69
C GLN A 10 6.07 -5.96 12.12
N CYS A 11 5.22 -6.22 13.12
CA CYS A 11 5.62 -6.10 14.52
C CYS A 11 6.64 -7.20 14.87
N HIS A 12 7.82 -6.81 15.37
CA HIS A 12 8.86 -7.74 15.83
C HIS A 12 9.03 -7.78 17.36
N VAL A 13 8.11 -7.16 18.12
CA VAL A 13 8.14 -7.24 19.58
C VAL A 13 7.85 -8.69 20.01
N LYS A 14 8.56 -9.19 21.03
CA LYS A 14 8.47 -10.60 21.49
C LYS A 14 7.04 -11.08 21.80
N THR A 15 6.13 -10.17 22.13
CA THR A 15 4.72 -10.46 22.43
C THR A 15 3.81 -10.48 21.19
N CYS A 16 4.29 -10.00 20.04
CA CYS A 16 3.60 -10.08 18.75
C CYS A 16 3.83 -11.46 18.11
N THR A 17 3.41 -12.54 18.78
CA THR A 17 3.63 -13.92 18.32
C THR A 17 2.56 -14.43 17.36
N ASP A 18 1.40 -13.77 17.32
CA ASP A 18 0.31 -14.11 16.42
C ASP A 18 0.47 -13.35 15.09
N PRO A 19 0.59 -14.05 13.94
CA PRO A 19 0.62 -13.43 12.62
C PRO A 19 -0.58 -12.50 12.35
N ALA A 20 -1.75 -12.80 12.91
CA ALA A 20 -2.95 -11.96 12.74
C ALA A 20 -2.87 -10.64 13.53
N LEU A 21 -1.94 -10.53 14.49
CA LEU A 21 -1.76 -9.34 15.33
C LEU A 21 -0.47 -8.57 14.98
N ASN A 22 0.42 -9.15 14.18
CA ASN A 22 1.71 -8.54 13.84
C ASN A 22 1.75 -7.88 12.46
N PHE A 23 0.74 -8.12 11.61
CA PHE A 23 0.60 -7.54 10.28
C PHE A 23 -0.87 -7.47 9.82
N PRO A 24 -1.31 -6.40 9.14
CA PRO A 24 -0.60 -5.13 8.95
C PRO A 24 -0.51 -4.30 10.25
N LEU A 25 0.47 -3.40 10.30
CA LEU A 25 0.56 -2.42 11.38
C LEU A 25 -0.56 -1.39 11.24
N GLN A 26 -1.25 -1.05 12.34
CA GLN A 26 -2.27 -0.01 12.30
C GLN A 26 -1.63 1.38 12.21
N LEU A 27 -2.08 2.18 11.25
CA LEU A 27 -1.77 3.61 11.15
C LEU A 27 -2.86 4.39 11.89
N LYS A 28 -2.50 5.22 12.86
CA LYS A 28 -3.43 6.01 13.67
C LYS A 28 -2.98 7.46 13.74
N ASP A 29 -3.94 8.37 13.69
CA ASP A 29 -3.73 9.82 13.84
C ASP A 29 -2.66 10.36 12.88
N ILE A 30 -2.68 9.91 11.62
CA ILE A 30 -1.78 10.39 10.57
C ILE A 30 -2.52 11.28 9.57
N GLU A 31 -1.85 12.35 9.13
CA GLU A 31 -2.21 13.04 7.89
C GLU A 31 -1.45 12.40 6.73
N LEU A 32 -2.06 12.40 5.55
CA LEU A 32 -1.46 11.85 4.33
C LEU A 32 -1.03 12.96 3.39
N GLU A 33 0.07 12.71 2.69
CA GLU A 33 0.50 13.48 1.54
C GLU A 33 0.63 12.59 0.32
N GLN A 34 0.55 13.21 -0.86
CA GLN A 34 0.84 12.57 -2.13
C GLN A 34 2.06 13.24 -2.75
N VAL A 35 3.10 12.44 -3.00
CA VAL A 35 4.35 12.89 -3.60
C VAL A 35 4.56 12.14 -4.92
N GLU A 36 4.34 12.86 -6.01
CA GLU A 36 4.49 12.36 -7.38
C GLU A 36 5.85 11.69 -7.60
N THR A 37 5.84 10.62 -8.38
CA THR A 37 7.05 9.90 -8.77
C THR A 37 6.87 9.26 -10.14
N ASP A 38 7.97 9.08 -10.86
CA ASP A 38 7.94 8.42 -12.17
C ASP A 38 7.40 7.00 -12.05
N ARG A 39 6.43 6.67 -12.90
CA ARG A 39 5.83 5.34 -13.00
C ARG A 39 6.79 4.39 -13.72
N ASN A 40 6.89 3.17 -13.20
CA ASN A 40 7.63 2.08 -13.83
C ASN A 40 6.78 0.80 -13.79
N ASP A 41 6.20 0.43 -14.93
CA ASP A 41 5.23 -0.65 -15.02
C ASP A 41 5.86 -2.01 -14.72
N ASP A 42 7.10 -2.26 -15.16
CA ASP A 42 7.84 -3.49 -14.86
C ASP A 42 8.06 -3.64 -13.35
N LEU A 43 8.41 -2.53 -12.67
CA LEU A 43 8.56 -2.54 -11.21
C LEU A 43 7.22 -2.83 -10.53
N LEU A 44 6.14 -2.16 -10.95
CA LEU A 44 4.80 -2.34 -10.36
C LEU A 44 4.30 -3.78 -10.51
N LEU A 45 4.47 -4.39 -11.68
CA LEU A 45 4.10 -5.79 -11.91
C LEU A 45 4.89 -6.73 -10.99
N ASN A 46 6.19 -6.47 -10.79
CA ASN A 46 6.99 -7.23 -9.84
C ASN A 46 6.58 -7.00 -8.38
N LEU A 47 6.12 -5.80 -8.04
CA LEU A 47 5.64 -5.46 -6.70
C LEU A 47 4.28 -6.09 -6.40
N LEU A 48 3.39 -6.25 -7.39
CA LEU A 48 2.11 -6.96 -7.22
C LEU A 48 2.28 -8.37 -6.65
N GLN A 49 3.39 -9.03 -6.96
CA GLN A 49 3.70 -10.37 -6.44
C GLN A 49 4.23 -10.38 -5.00
N LYS A 50 4.63 -9.21 -4.48
CA LYS A 50 5.27 -9.06 -3.17
C LYS A 50 4.38 -8.40 -2.14
N VAL A 51 3.47 -7.55 -2.58
CA VAL A 51 2.51 -6.86 -1.71
C VAL A 51 1.46 -7.85 -1.23
N ASP A 52 1.07 -7.71 0.04
CA ASP A 52 -0.17 -8.32 0.51
C ASP A 52 -1.33 -7.41 0.12
N TRP A 53 -2.09 -7.82 -0.89
CA TRP A 53 -3.21 -7.06 -1.44
C TRP A 53 -4.32 -6.79 -0.43
N ASN A 54 -4.61 -7.76 0.43
CA ASN A 54 -5.68 -7.62 1.41
C ASN A 54 -5.27 -6.65 2.52
N ALA A 55 -4.03 -6.72 2.98
CA ALA A 55 -3.48 -5.78 3.94
C ALA A 55 -3.38 -4.35 3.37
N LEU A 56 -2.96 -4.21 2.11
CA LEU A 56 -2.94 -2.91 1.43
C LEU A 56 -4.34 -2.32 1.35
N LYS A 57 -5.32 -3.11 0.88
CA LYS A 57 -6.72 -2.69 0.79
C LYS A 57 -7.29 -2.27 2.16
N ALA A 58 -7.05 -3.07 3.19
CA ALA A 58 -7.49 -2.75 4.55
C ALA A 58 -6.89 -1.42 5.03
N THR A 59 -5.58 -1.22 4.82
CA THR A 59 -4.88 0.01 5.18
C THR A 59 -5.46 1.22 4.45
N VAL A 60 -5.66 1.11 3.14
CA VAL A 60 -6.17 2.20 2.29
C VAL A 60 -7.61 2.58 2.70
N VAL A 61 -8.43 1.60 3.08
CA VAL A 61 -9.78 1.83 3.63
C VAL A 61 -9.73 2.51 4.98
N GLU A 62 -8.86 2.07 5.90
CA GLU A 62 -8.68 2.71 7.22
C GLU A 62 -8.24 4.17 7.08
N LEU A 63 -7.47 4.49 6.04
CA LEU A 63 -7.00 5.83 5.72
C LEU A 63 -8.04 6.69 4.97
N GLY A 64 -9.22 6.16 4.65
CA GLY A 64 -10.30 6.90 4.01
C GLY A 64 -10.12 7.13 2.51
N VAL A 65 -9.25 6.36 1.84
CA VAL A 65 -9.04 6.45 0.40
C VAL A 65 -10.11 5.61 -0.32
N VAL A 66 -11.04 6.28 -1.00
CA VAL A 66 -12.28 5.67 -1.51
C VAL A 66 -12.17 5.02 -2.89
N ASP A 67 -11.07 5.25 -3.61
CA ASP A 67 -10.95 4.92 -5.04
C ASP A 67 -9.92 3.81 -5.31
N PHE A 68 -9.83 2.81 -4.44
CA PHE A 68 -8.86 1.71 -4.62
C PHE A 68 -9.50 0.48 -5.29
N PRO A 69 -8.82 -0.16 -6.27
CA PRO A 69 -9.33 -1.38 -6.90
C PRO A 69 -9.63 -2.47 -5.87
N GLN A 70 -10.82 -3.06 -5.97
CA GLN A 70 -11.23 -4.10 -5.02
C GLN A 70 -10.55 -5.44 -5.31
N GLU A 71 -10.21 -5.70 -6.56
CA GLU A 71 -9.59 -6.93 -7.01
C GLU A 71 -8.45 -6.61 -7.98
N ILE A 72 -7.47 -7.51 -8.03
CA ILE A 72 -6.44 -7.47 -9.06
C ILE A 72 -7.08 -8.02 -10.34
N PRO A 73 -7.10 -7.26 -11.44
CA PRO A 73 -7.67 -7.73 -12.71
C PRO A 73 -6.85 -8.91 -13.26
N GLU A 74 -7.46 -9.72 -14.15
CA GLU A 74 -6.78 -10.89 -14.75
C GLU A 74 -5.51 -10.50 -15.54
N ASN A 75 -5.52 -9.33 -16.18
CA ASN A 75 -4.40 -8.81 -16.96
C ASN A 75 -4.03 -7.38 -16.54
N PRO A 76 -3.37 -7.19 -15.37
CA PRO A 76 -3.09 -5.86 -14.81
C PRO A 76 -2.31 -4.95 -15.76
N GLN A 77 -1.33 -5.50 -16.48
CA GLN A 77 -0.50 -4.78 -17.45
C GLN A 77 -1.29 -4.15 -18.61
N ASN A 78 -2.52 -4.63 -18.88
CA ASN A 78 -3.38 -4.11 -19.94
C ASN A 78 -4.47 -3.18 -19.39
N ASP A 79 -4.53 -3.00 -18.07
CA ASP A 79 -5.47 -2.12 -17.38
C ASP A 79 -4.74 -0.88 -16.86
N GLU A 80 -4.67 0.14 -17.72
CA GLU A 80 -4.02 1.42 -17.43
C GLU A 80 -4.60 2.10 -16.19
N SER A 81 -5.91 1.98 -15.98
CA SER A 81 -6.58 2.59 -14.82
C SER A 81 -6.16 1.92 -13.51
N PHE A 82 -6.06 0.59 -13.52
CA PHE A 82 -5.54 -0.17 -12.40
C PHE A 82 -4.07 0.16 -12.13
N MET A 83 -3.22 0.14 -13.16
CA MET A 83 -1.78 0.38 -13.01
C MET A 83 -1.49 1.78 -12.48
N GLN A 84 -2.22 2.78 -12.98
CA GLN A 84 -2.13 4.15 -12.50
C GLN A 84 -2.54 4.25 -11.03
N LYS A 85 -3.66 3.63 -10.64
CA LYS A 85 -4.12 3.69 -9.26
C LYS A 85 -3.23 2.92 -8.29
N PHE A 86 -2.72 1.78 -8.73
CA PHE A 86 -1.77 0.99 -7.96
C PHE A 86 -0.46 1.77 -7.73
N HIS A 87 0.04 2.47 -8.75
CA HIS A 87 1.19 3.38 -8.63
C HIS A 87 0.94 4.49 -7.62
N GLU A 88 -0.14 5.26 -7.80
CA GLU A 88 -0.50 6.39 -6.93
C GLU A 88 -0.53 5.96 -5.47
N ILE A 89 -1.22 4.88 -5.16
CA ILE A 89 -1.38 4.41 -3.78
C ILE A 89 -0.07 3.84 -3.23
N LEU A 90 0.56 2.93 -3.97
CA LEU A 90 1.68 2.18 -3.45
C LEU A 90 2.95 3.05 -3.35
N MET A 91 3.15 3.88 -4.37
CA MET A 91 4.32 4.71 -4.50
C MET A 91 4.03 6.09 -3.93
N GLU A 92 3.01 6.81 -4.37
CA GLU A 92 2.91 8.26 -4.10
C GLU A 92 2.33 8.64 -2.74
N VAL A 93 1.58 7.75 -2.07
CA VAL A 93 1.00 8.04 -0.76
C VAL A 93 1.99 7.77 0.38
N SER A 94 2.17 8.77 1.26
CA SER A 94 2.91 8.66 2.51
C SER A 94 2.25 9.42 3.66
N PRO A 95 2.52 9.06 4.93
CA PRO A 95 2.22 9.93 6.06
C PRO A 95 2.97 11.26 5.89
N TYR A 96 2.27 12.36 6.09
CA TYR A 96 2.83 13.70 6.10
C TYR A 96 3.81 13.86 7.27
N ASP A 97 4.96 14.46 6.99
CA ASP A 97 6.01 14.69 7.98
C ASP A 97 6.02 16.16 8.41
N TYR A 98 5.54 16.43 9.63
CA TYR A 98 5.60 17.74 10.27
C TYR A 98 7.02 18.00 10.80
N ASN A 99 8.00 18.22 9.92
CA ASN A 99 9.29 18.76 10.36
C ASN A 99 9.17 20.22 10.81
#